data_AF-A0A419KJZ0-F1
#
_entry.id   AF-A0A419KJZ0-F1
#
_cell.length_a   1.000
_cell.length_b   1.000
_cell.length_c   1.000
_cell.angle_alpha   90.00
_cell.angle_beta   90.00
_cell.angle_gamma   90.00
#
_symmetry.space_group_name_H-M   'P 1'
#
loop_
_entity.id
_entity.type
_entity.pdbx_description
1 polymer ?
#
loop_
_entity_poly.entity_id
_entity_poly.type
_entity_poly.pdbx_seq_one_letter_code
_entity_poly.pdbx_strand_id
1 'polypeptide(L)'
;MLVKFAVSGDPHVGGEAKVPCKPTREELAQTSHWLKNDLEDISTFDPGLEFIVLCGDLTENGTRDDLRSYVNVVKSFRIPVYSVFGGHDALELRRKKELDQTRYYREIVGSLWYSFKKENFTFLVLVSEEPYLTPDQRRLQEKWLRE
;
A
#
# COMPACT_ATOMS: atom_id res chain seq x y z
N MET A 1 4.81 -24.68 14.02
CA MET A 1 3.61 -23.91 13.65
C MET A 1 3.89 -23.22 12.34
N LEU A 2 2.95 -23.24 11.39
CA LEU A 2 3.15 -22.76 10.03
C LEU A 2 2.35 -21.46 9.88
N VAL A 3 3.02 -20.37 9.49
CA VAL A 3 2.35 -19.13 9.09
C VAL A 3 2.23 -19.11 7.57
N LYS A 4 1.01 -19.00 7.06
CA LYS A 4 0.74 -18.93 5.62
C LYS A 4 0.29 -17.53 5.24
N PHE A 5 1.03 -16.90 4.34
CA PHE A 5 0.70 -15.59 3.80
C PHE A 5 1.06 -15.51 2.34
N ALA A 6 0.41 -14.58 1.63
CA ALA A 6 0.72 -14.26 0.25
C ALA A 6 1.36 -12.89 0.15
N VAL A 7 2.17 -12.70 -0.89
CA VAL A 7 2.79 -11.43 -1.21
C VAL A 7 2.41 -11.09 -2.65
N SER A 8 1.92 -9.88 -2.86
CA SER A 8 1.70 -9.27 -4.17
C SER A 8 2.21 -7.83 -4.12
N GLY A 9 2.23 -7.12 -5.24
CA GLY A 9 2.73 -5.74 -5.33
C GLY A 9 2.16 -5.04 -6.56
N ASP A 10 2.38 -3.74 -6.63
CA ASP A 10 2.06 -2.92 -7.81
C ASP A 10 0.60 -3.05 -8.31
N PRO A 11 -0.44 -2.99 -7.45
CA PRO A 11 -1.80 -3.02 -7.95
C PRO A 11 -2.20 -1.73 -8.68
N HIS A 12 -1.45 -0.63 -8.52
CA HIS A 12 -1.65 0.65 -9.23
C HIS A 12 -3.13 1.10 -9.28
N VAL A 13 -3.81 1.08 -8.13
CA VAL A 13 -5.21 1.52 -8.05
C VAL A 13 -5.33 2.97 -8.52
N GLY A 14 -6.27 3.23 -9.43
CA GLY A 14 -6.44 4.50 -10.11
C GLY A 14 -5.57 4.71 -11.34
N GLY A 15 -4.89 3.66 -11.81
CA GLY A 15 -4.24 3.65 -13.12
C GLY A 15 -5.22 3.39 -14.27
N GLU A 16 -4.93 3.97 -15.43
CA GLU A 16 -5.38 3.42 -16.71
C GLU A 16 -4.36 2.39 -17.19
N ALA A 17 -4.77 1.50 -18.09
CA ALA A 17 -3.84 1.00 -19.08
C ALA A 17 -3.40 2.18 -20.01
N LYS A 18 -2.52 3.06 -19.51
CA LYS A 18 -1.90 4.26 -20.14
C LYS A 18 -2.64 5.63 -20.05
N VAL A 19 -2.53 6.27 -18.86
CA VAL A 19 -2.54 7.72 -18.46
C VAL A 19 -3.43 8.76 -19.21
N PRO A 20 -4.10 9.69 -18.46
CA PRO A 20 -3.47 10.88 -17.87
C PRO A 20 -3.77 11.12 -16.36
N CYS A 21 -3.04 12.09 -15.77
CA CYS A 21 -2.84 12.48 -14.35
C CYS A 21 -4.05 12.60 -13.38
N LYS A 22 -5.28 12.30 -13.80
CA LYS A 22 -6.48 12.29 -12.94
C LYS A 22 -7.44 11.21 -13.44
N PRO A 23 -7.52 10.05 -12.79
CA PRO A 23 -8.42 9.01 -13.22
C PRO A 23 -9.88 9.47 -13.08
N THR A 24 -10.73 9.08 -14.03
CA THR A 24 -12.17 9.21 -13.89
C THR A 24 -12.69 8.27 -12.78
N ARG A 25 -13.92 8.50 -12.30
CA ARG A 25 -14.55 7.60 -11.33
C ARG A 25 -14.70 6.17 -11.86
N GLU A 26 -14.87 6.02 -13.16
CA GLU A 26 -15.00 4.71 -13.82
C GLU A 26 -13.65 3.97 -13.83
N GLU A 27 -12.55 4.68 -14.12
CA GLU A 27 -11.19 4.12 -14.08
C GLU A 27 -10.76 3.71 -12.66
N LEU A 28 -11.08 4.54 -11.65
CA LEU A 28 -10.90 4.18 -10.24
C LEU A 28 -11.64 2.88 -9.91
N ALA A 29 -12.88 2.73 -10.39
CA ALA A 29 -13.69 1.53 -10.15
C ALA A 29 -13.10 0.30 -10.85
N GLN A 30 -12.53 0.46 -12.05
CA GLN A 30 -11.97 -0.64 -12.85
C GLN A 30 -10.72 -1.26 -12.22
N THR A 31 -9.73 -0.44 -11.82
CA THR A 31 -8.50 -0.95 -11.19
C THR A 31 -8.75 -1.45 -9.76
N SER A 32 -9.65 -0.78 -9.03
CA SER A 32 -10.11 -1.29 -7.73
C SER A 32 -10.80 -2.65 -7.87
N HIS A 33 -11.51 -2.87 -8.97
CA HIS A 33 -12.11 -4.16 -9.28
C HIS A 33 -11.05 -5.24 -9.57
N TRP A 34 -9.98 -4.92 -10.31
CA TRP A 34 -8.87 -5.85 -10.52
C TRP A 34 -8.17 -6.23 -9.22
N LEU A 35 -7.81 -5.26 -8.38
CA LEU A 35 -7.24 -5.55 -7.06
C LEU A 35 -8.17 -6.46 -6.25
N LYS A 36 -9.47 -6.19 -6.27
CA LYS A 36 -10.44 -7.04 -5.55
C LYS A 36 -10.42 -8.48 -6.08
N ASN A 37 -10.45 -8.67 -7.41
CA ASN A 37 -10.43 -10.00 -8.02
C ASN A 37 -9.12 -10.72 -7.71
N ASP A 38 -7.97 -10.04 -7.77
CA ASP A 38 -6.67 -10.62 -7.43
C ASP A 38 -6.64 -11.12 -5.98
N LEU A 39 -7.16 -10.33 -5.05
CA LEU A 39 -7.27 -10.74 -3.64
C LEU A 39 -8.19 -11.96 -3.48
N GLU A 40 -9.34 -11.97 -4.19
CA GLU A 40 -10.28 -13.10 -4.18
C GLU A 40 -9.64 -14.38 -4.77
N ASP A 41 -8.93 -14.28 -5.88
CA ASP A 41 -8.22 -15.39 -6.53
C ASP A 41 -7.12 -15.95 -5.62
N ILE A 42 -6.32 -15.08 -4.99
CA ILE A 42 -5.30 -15.47 -4.00
C ILE A 42 -5.94 -16.23 -2.84
N SER A 43 -7.05 -15.71 -2.28
CA SER A 43 -7.73 -16.34 -1.14
C SER A 43 -8.41 -17.66 -1.49
N THR A 44 -8.83 -17.81 -2.75
CA THR A 44 -9.44 -19.05 -3.26
C THR A 44 -8.37 -20.11 -3.50
N PHE A 45 -7.19 -19.71 -3.96
CA PHE A 45 -6.07 -20.62 -4.22
C PHE A 45 -5.56 -21.33 -2.95
N ASP A 46 -5.43 -20.62 -1.83
CA ASP A 46 -5.13 -21.22 -0.52
C ASP A 46 -6.05 -20.67 0.58
N PRO A 47 -7.12 -21.41 0.93
CA PRO A 47 -8.04 -21.03 2.00
C PRO A 47 -7.40 -20.94 3.39
N GLY A 48 -6.18 -21.44 3.56
CA GLY A 48 -5.42 -21.37 4.81
C GLY A 48 -4.58 -20.11 4.98
N LEU A 49 -4.68 -19.14 4.06
CA LEU A 49 -3.98 -17.85 4.17
C LEU A 49 -4.47 -17.05 5.38
N GLU A 50 -3.51 -16.59 6.19
CA GLU A 50 -3.79 -15.79 7.38
C GLU A 50 -3.75 -14.28 7.11
N PHE A 51 -2.96 -13.85 6.13
CA PHE A 51 -2.85 -12.46 5.69
C PHE A 51 -2.21 -12.36 4.31
N ILE A 52 -2.32 -11.18 3.71
CA ILE A 52 -1.68 -10.79 2.45
C ILE A 52 -0.80 -9.57 2.72
N VAL A 53 0.35 -9.48 2.07
CA VAL A 53 1.18 -8.26 2.04
C VAL A 53 1.17 -7.69 0.64
N LEU A 54 0.86 -6.40 0.51
CA LEU A 54 0.94 -5.65 -0.74
C LEU A 54 2.17 -4.73 -0.72
N CYS A 55 3.17 -5.07 -1.53
CA CYS A 55 4.51 -4.52 -1.51
C CYS A 55 4.68 -3.31 -2.43
N GLY A 56 4.16 -2.15 -2.02
CA GLY A 56 4.40 -0.88 -2.71
C GLY A 56 3.51 -0.64 -3.92
N ASP A 57 3.55 0.61 -4.39
CA ASP A 57 2.82 1.14 -5.54
C ASP A 57 1.35 0.71 -5.55
N LEU A 58 0.71 0.93 -4.40
CA LEU A 58 -0.66 0.54 -4.12
C LEU A 58 -1.65 1.32 -4.99
N THR A 59 -1.26 2.54 -5.35
CA THR A 59 -2.01 3.48 -6.17
C THR A 59 -1.14 3.98 -7.31
N GLU A 60 -1.76 4.34 -8.45
CA GLU A 60 -1.01 4.85 -9.60
C GLU A 60 -0.45 6.25 -9.35
N ASN A 61 -1.25 7.15 -8.74
CA ASN A 61 -0.91 8.57 -8.67
C ASN A 61 -0.79 9.10 -7.23
N GLY A 62 -1.07 8.30 -6.20
CA GLY A 62 -1.01 8.76 -4.82
C GLY A 62 -2.00 9.89 -4.51
N THR A 63 -3.08 10.01 -5.31
CA THR A 63 -4.13 10.99 -5.01
C THR A 63 -4.93 10.52 -3.80
N ARG A 64 -5.62 11.46 -3.14
CA ARG A 64 -6.51 11.09 -2.02
C ARG A 64 -7.62 10.12 -2.46
N ASP A 65 -8.09 10.24 -3.69
CA ASP A 65 -9.18 9.40 -4.20
C ASP A 65 -8.66 7.99 -4.53
N ASP A 66 -7.47 7.87 -5.13
CA ASP A 66 -6.81 6.57 -5.36
C ASP A 66 -6.60 5.85 -4.02
N LEU A 67 -6.00 6.54 -3.03
CA LEU A 67 -5.70 5.97 -1.72
C LEU A 67 -6.97 5.55 -0.98
N ARG A 68 -8.06 6.33 -1.09
CA ARG A 68 -9.37 5.95 -0.52
C ARG A 68 -9.97 4.76 -1.24
N SER A 69 -9.86 4.69 -2.57
CA SER A 69 -10.35 3.57 -3.36
C SER A 69 -9.63 2.28 -2.97
N TYR A 70 -8.30 2.33 -2.89
CA TYR A 70 -7.45 1.26 -2.38
C TYR A 70 -7.89 0.82 -0.97
N VAL A 71 -8.00 1.77 -0.02
CA VAL A 71 -8.42 1.48 1.36
C VAL A 71 -9.80 0.84 1.42
N ASN A 72 -10.74 1.27 0.58
CA ASN A 72 -12.09 0.70 0.53
C ASN A 72 -12.06 -0.77 0.08
N VAL A 73 -11.22 -1.12 -0.90
CA VAL A 73 -11.04 -2.52 -1.33
C VAL A 73 -10.47 -3.35 -0.19
N VAL A 74 -9.32 -2.97 0.36
CA VAL A 74 -8.63 -3.78 1.38
C VAL A 74 -9.39 -3.88 2.70
N LYS A 75 -10.11 -2.83 3.12
CA LYS A 75 -10.96 -2.89 4.34
C LYS A 75 -12.20 -3.76 4.17
N SER A 76 -12.67 -3.94 2.95
CA SER A 76 -13.80 -4.82 2.66
C SER A 76 -13.39 -6.30 2.56
N PHE A 77 -12.08 -6.58 2.48
CA PHE A 77 -11.55 -7.92 2.32
C PHE A 77 -11.47 -8.67 3.65
N ARG A 78 -11.79 -9.97 3.64
CA ARG A 78 -11.93 -10.76 4.88
C ARG A 78 -10.58 -11.14 5.49
N ILE A 79 -9.57 -11.36 4.66
CA ILE A 79 -8.21 -11.69 5.10
C ILE A 79 -7.47 -10.36 5.33
N PRO A 80 -6.76 -10.19 6.45
CA PRO A 80 -5.95 -9.00 6.69
C PRO A 80 -4.98 -8.71 5.54
N VAL A 81 -4.94 -7.45 5.08
CA VAL A 81 -3.99 -6.97 4.08
C VAL A 81 -3.06 -5.95 4.72
N TYR A 82 -1.75 -6.21 4.66
CA TYR A 82 -0.71 -5.32 5.15
C TYR A 82 -0.11 -4.53 3.98
N SER A 83 -0.30 -3.22 4.04
CA SER A 83 0.15 -2.27 3.01
C SER A 83 1.58 -1.85 3.26
N VAL A 84 2.41 -1.91 2.23
CA VAL A 84 3.75 -1.31 2.19
C VAL A 84 3.68 -0.10 1.26
N PHE A 85 4.29 1.01 1.66
CA PHE A 85 4.37 2.22 0.84
C PHE A 85 5.29 1.99 -0.36
N GLY A 86 4.87 2.47 -1.55
CA GLY A 86 5.77 2.66 -2.70
C GLY A 86 5.70 4.08 -3.26
N GLY A 87 6.60 4.40 -4.16
CA GLY A 87 6.79 5.74 -4.69
C GLY A 87 5.58 6.34 -5.38
N HIS A 88 4.79 5.53 -6.09
CA HIS A 88 3.57 5.98 -6.76
C HIS A 88 2.53 6.49 -5.75
N ASP A 89 2.54 5.98 -4.51
CA ASP A 89 1.63 6.40 -3.45
C ASP A 89 1.85 7.83 -2.95
N ALA A 90 2.98 8.46 -3.32
CA ALA A 90 3.33 9.83 -3.00
C ALA A 90 3.35 10.75 -4.23
N LEU A 91 3.03 10.24 -5.42
CA LEU A 91 3.32 10.90 -6.69
C LEU A 91 2.60 12.24 -6.84
N GLU A 92 1.35 12.36 -6.39
CA GLU A 92 0.58 13.61 -6.39
C GLU A 92 1.30 14.72 -5.62
N LEU A 93 1.76 14.45 -4.39
CA LEU A 93 2.45 15.45 -3.57
C LEU A 93 3.86 15.71 -4.08
N ARG A 94 4.52 14.70 -4.64
CA ARG A 94 5.82 14.85 -5.32
C ARG A 94 5.72 15.77 -6.55
N ARG A 95 4.70 15.60 -7.40
CA ARG A 95 4.43 16.47 -8.56
C ARG A 95 4.16 17.92 -8.13
N LYS A 96 3.51 18.11 -6.98
CA LYS A 96 3.30 19.42 -6.34
C LYS A 96 4.53 19.98 -5.63
N LYS A 97 5.63 19.22 -5.57
CA LYS A 97 6.89 19.58 -4.89
C LYS A 97 6.67 19.89 -3.41
N GLU A 98 5.74 19.19 -2.77
CA GLU A 98 5.51 19.32 -1.33
C GLU A 98 6.71 18.76 -0.56
N LEU A 99 7.02 19.38 0.58
CA LEU A 99 8.12 18.95 1.44
C LEU A 99 7.89 17.54 2.00
N ASP A 100 6.65 17.27 2.42
CA ASP A 100 6.22 15.96 2.92
C ASP A 100 5.34 15.28 1.88
N GLN A 101 5.98 14.46 1.04
CA GLN A 101 5.34 13.76 -0.07
C GLN A 101 4.47 12.58 0.39
N THR A 102 4.69 12.12 1.62
CA THR A 102 4.00 10.95 2.20
C THR A 102 2.71 11.30 2.95
N ARG A 103 2.39 12.60 3.09
CA ARG A 103 1.28 13.09 3.93
C ARG A 103 -0.05 12.38 3.62
N TYR A 104 -0.41 12.28 2.34
CA TYR A 104 -1.69 11.67 1.94
C TYR A 104 -1.76 10.19 2.29
N TYR A 105 -0.68 9.43 2.05
CA TYR A 105 -0.59 8.03 2.47
C TYR A 105 -0.80 7.90 3.98
N ARG A 106 -0.10 8.71 4.78
CA ARG A 106 -0.17 8.64 6.24
C ARG A 106 -1.54 8.98 6.82
N GLU A 107 -2.23 9.94 6.21
CA GLU A 107 -3.58 10.34 6.62
C GLU A 107 -4.66 9.32 6.23
N ILE A 108 -4.47 8.54 5.15
CA ILE A 108 -5.52 7.70 4.56
C ILE A 108 -5.28 6.21 4.78
N VAL A 109 -4.05 5.75 4.51
CA VAL A 109 -3.65 4.33 4.58
C VAL A 109 -3.16 4.00 5.99
N GLY A 110 -2.18 4.75 6.49
CA GLY A 110 -1.63 4.56 7.83
C GLY A 110 -0.13 4.80 7.93
N SER A 111 0.51 4.22 8.95
CA SER A 111 1.94 4.42 9.21
C SER A 111 2.81 3.91 8.06
N LEU A 112 3.88 4.64 7.75
CA LEU A 112 4.84 4.29 6.68
C LEU A 112 5.67 3.05 7.02
N TRP A 113 6.02 2.89 8.29
CA TRP A 113 6.69 1.73 8.82
C TRP A 113 5.99 1.30 10.10
N TYR A 114 5.92 -0.01 10.32
CA TYR A 114 5.26 -0.61 11.47
C TYR A 114 5.67 -2.07 11.59
N SER A 115 5.33 -2.69 12.71
CA SER A 115 5.50 -4.12 12.92
C SER A 115 4.18 -4.77 13.28
N PHE A 116 4.01 -6.04 12.92
CA PHE A 116 2.94 -6.88 13.44
C PHE A 116 3.47 -8.25 13.79
N LYS A 117 2.76 -8.94 14.69
CA LYS A 117 3.10 -10.30 15.10
C LYS A 117 2.08 -11.27 14.53
N LYS A 118 2.58 -12.37 13.99
CA LYS A 118 1.78 -13.57 13.74
C LYS A 118 2.49 -14.75 14.34
N GLU A 119 1.84 -15.36 15.30
CA GLU A 119 2.41 -16.44 16.09
C GLU A 119 3.78 -16.05 16.68
N ASN A 120 4.81 -16.83 16.40
CA ASN A 120 6.19 -16.61 16.83
C ASN A 120 7.03 -15.76 15.86
N PHE A 121 6.40 -15.17 14.83
CA PHE A 121 7.07 -14.32 13.85
C PHE A 121 6.70 -12.85 14.08
N THR A 122 7.71 -11.99 13.99
CA THR A 122 7.53 -10.53 13.92
C THR A 122 7.84 -10.10 12.49
N PHE A 123 6.88 -9.44 11.86
CA PHE A 123 7.00 -8.88 10.54
C PHE A 123 7.24 -7.38 10.66
N LEU A 124 8.20 -6.87 9.90
CA LEU A 124 8.55 -5.46 9.85
C LEU A 124 8.21 -4.92 8.46
N VAL A 125 7.41 -3.87 8.42
CA VAL A 125 7.11 -3.11 7.21
C VAL A 125 7.92 -1.83 7.26
N LEU A 126 8.69 -1.58 6.20
CA LEU A 126 9.63 -0.49 6.09
C LEU A 126 9.41 0.22 4.76
N VAL A 127 9.81 1.48 4.68
CA VAL A 127 9.96 2.20 3.42
C VAL A 127 11.39 2.00 2.92
N SER A 128 11.53 1.35 1.77
CA SER A 128 12.80 1.22 1.05
C SER A 128 13.08 2.40 0.11
N GLU A 129 12.03 3.10 -0.34
CA GLU A 129 12.15 4.24 -1.25
C GLU A 129 12.49 5.54 -0.51
N GLU A 130 13.69 5.57 0.06
CA GLU A 130 14.23 6.69 0.85
C GLU A 130 14.10 8.09 0.25
N PRO A 131 14.16 8.31 -1.10
CA PRO A 131 13.97 9.63 -1.68
C PRO A 131 12.61 10.28 -1.40
N TYR A 132 11.59 9.50 -1.03
CA TYR A 132 10.26 10.02 -0.66
C TYR A 132 10.15 10.41 0.82
N LEU A 133 11.09 9.94 1.65
CA LEU A 133 11.16 10.28 3.05
C LEU A 133 11.87 11.62 3.25
N THR A 134 11.35 12.44 4.17
CA THR A 134 12.11 13.59 4.68
C THR A 134 13.33 13.10 5.48
N PRO A 135 14.37 13.94 5.66
CA PRO A 135 15.52 13.57 6.50
C PRO A 135 15.10 13.14 7.92
N ASP A 136 14.05 13.76 8.47
CA ASP A 136 13.54 13.44 9.80
C ASP A 136 12.84 12.08 9.81
N GLN A 137 12.04 11.78 8.77
CA GLN A 137 11.41 10.47 8.62
C GLN A 137 12.42 9.33 8.48
N ARG A 138 13.50 9.52 7.69
CA ARG A 138 14.58 8.52 7.60
C ARG A 138 15.19 8.23 8.98
N ARG A 139 15.55 9.27 9.73
CA ARG A 139 16.09 9.13 11.10
C ARG A 139 15.12 8.44 12.04
N LEU A 140 13.81 8.73 11.93
CA LEU A 140 12.79 8.09 12.75
C LEU A 140 12.63 6.60 12.42
N GLN A 141 12.64 6.21 11.14
CA GLN A 141 12.60 4.80 10.74
C GLN A 141 13.85 4.04 11.21
N GLU A 142 15.05 4.62 11.02
CA GLU A 142 16.31 4.04 11.48
C GLU A 142 16.36 3.86 12.99
N LYS A 143 15.88 4.87 13.74
CA LYS A 143 15.78 4.79 15.20
C LYS A 143 14.81 3.68 15.59
N TRP A 144 13.63 3.63 14.99
CA TRP A 144 12.61 2.63 15.26
C TRP A 144 13.11 1.20 15.00
N LEU A 145 13.89 0.98 13.95
CA LEU A 145 14.43 -0.35 13.61
C LEU A 145 15.46 -0.88 14.62
N ARG A 146 16.06 0.00 15.43
CA ARG A 146 17.08 -0.37 16.42
C ARG A 146 16.51 -0.64 17.82
N GLU A 147 15.28 -0.24 18.07
CA GLU A 147 14.55 -0.40 19.35
C GLU A 147 13.74 -1.70 19.37
#